data_AF-A0A3B9J248-F1
#
_entry.id   AF-A0A3B9J248-F1
#
_cell.length_a   1.000
_cell.length_b   1.000
_cell.length_c   1.000
_cell.angle_alpha   90.00
_cell.angle_beta   90.00
_cell.angle_gamma   90.00
#
_symmetry.space_group_name_H-M   'P 1'
#
loop_
_entity.id
_entity.type
_entity.pdbx_description
1 polymer ?
#
loop_
_entity_poly.entity_id
_entity_poly.type
_entity_poly.pdbx_seq_one_letter_code
_entity_poly.pdbx_strand_id
1 'polypeptide(L)' 'MYVIDDQHLLMVATDRISAFDVVFGEPIPDKGRVLTAMT' A
#
# COMPACT_ATOMS: atom_id res chain seq x y z
N MET A 1 5.27 5.46 -1.91
CA MET A 1 6.68 5.11 -2.13
C MET A 1 7.51 6.27 -1.64
N TYR A 2 8.58 6.00 -0.91
CA TYR A 2 9.47 7.02 -0.36
C TYR A 2 10.90 6.71 -0.79
N VAL A 3 11.69 7.74 -1.09
CA VAL A 3 13.12 7.62 -1.36
C VAL A 3 13.85 7.62 -0.02
N ILE A 4 14.73 6.64 0.19
CA ILE A 4 15.58 6.58 1.38
C ILE A 4 16.98 7.13 1.06
N ASP A 5 17.53 6.72 -0.08
CA ASP A 5 18.76 7.26 -0.67
C ASP A 5 18.77 7.00 -2.19
N ASP A 6 19.89 7.30 -2.86
CA ASP A 6 20.06 7.18 -4.31
C ASP A 6 19.86 5.75 -4.85
N GLN A 7 19.90 4.73 -4.00
CA GLN A 7 19.82 3.32 -4.39
C GLN A 7 18.63 2.58 -3.74
N HIS A 8 17.98 3.15 -2.73
CA HIS A 8 16.95 2.48 -1.96
C HIS A 8 15.60 3.20 -1.98
N LEU A 9 14.55 2.41 -2.21
CA LEU A 9 13.16 2.83 -2.16
C LEU A 9 12.40 2.07 -1.08
N LEU A 10 11.57 2.77 -0.32
CA LEU A 10 10.59 2.17 0.58
C LEU A 10 9.20 2.13 -0.08
N MET A 11 8.71 0.92 -0.30
CA MET A 11 7.35 0.66 -0.76
C MET A 11 6.44 0.42 0.44
N VAL A 12 5.31 1.14 0.50
CA VAL A 12 4.34 1.04 1.59
C VAL A 12 2.99 0.62 1.01
N ALA A 13 2.55 -0.59 1.35
CA ALA A 13 1.21 -1.07 1.02
C ALA A 13 0.21 -0.42 1.99
N THR A 14 -0.77 0.32 1.47
CA THR A 14 -1.80 0.98 2.29
C THR A 14 -3.05 0.11 2.42
N ASP A 15 -3.90 0.46 3.39
CA ASP A 15 -5.23 -0.16 3.58
C ASP A 15 -6.27 0.29 2.54
N ARG A 16 -5.94 1.26 1.68
CA ARG A 16 -6.82 1.71 0.59
C ARG A 16 -7.05 0.61 -0.44
N ILE A 17 -8.27 0.55 -0.96
CA ILE A 17 -8.71 -0.40 -1.98
C ILE A 17 -9.34 0.34 -3.17
N SER A 18 -9.18 -0.22 -4.36
CA SER A 18 -9.80 0.27 -5.58
C SER A 18 -10.45 -0.87 -6.36
N ALA A 19 -11.59 -0.59 -6.98
CA ALA A 19 -12.27 -1.50 -7.91
C ALA A 19 -13.05 -0.66 -8.94
N PHE A 20 -13.16 -1.17 -10.17
CA PHE A 20 -13.85 -0.48 -11.27
C PHE A 20 -13.37 0.96 -11.46
N ASP A 21 -12.04 1.16 -11.46
CA ASP A 21 -11.37 2.47 -11.60
C ASP A 21 -11.71 3.52 -10.52
N VAL A 22 -12.29 3.09 -9.39
CA VAL A 22 -12.63 3.97 -8.26
C VAL A 22 -11.87 3.55 -7.00
N VAL A 23 -11.27 4.52 -6.30
CA VAL A 23 -10.69 4.33 -4.96
C VAL A 23 -11.79 4.55 -3.93
N PHE A 24 -11.93 3.62 -2.99
CA PHE A 24 -13.01 3.67 -2.00
C PHE A 24 -12.62 4.62 -0.85
N GLY A 25 -13.63 5.27 -0.25
CA GLY A 25 -13.42 6.21 0.86
C GLY A 25 -13.08 5.52 2.18
N GLU A 26 -13.69 4.36 2.45
CA GLU A 26 -13.42 3.55 3.63
C GLU A 26 -12.27 2.56 3.34
N PRO A 27 -11.22 2.52 4.18
CA PRO A 27 -10.13 1.57 4.05
C PRO A 27 -10.53 0.14 4.50
N ILE A 28 -9.72 -0.86 4.13
CA ILE A 28 -9.82 -2.22 4.69
C ILE A 28 -8.74 -2.36 5.77
N PRO A 29 -9.10 -2.42 7.07
CA PRO A 29 -8.13 -2.51 8.16
C PRO A 29 -7.17 -3.67 7.97
N ASP A 30 -5.89 -3.44 8.29
CA ASP A 30 -4.80 -4.42 8.24
C ASP A 30 -4.40 -4.93 6.84
N LYS A 31 -5.07 -4.49 5.77
CA LYS A 31 -4.78 -4.98 4.41
C LYS A 31 -3.32 -4.72 4.02
N GLY A 32 -2.81 -3.53 4.32
CA GLY A 32 -1.41 -3.16 4.05
C GLY A 32 -0.44 -4.11 4.74
N ARG A 33 -0.67 -4.40 6.02
CA ARG A 33 0.16 -5.32 6.81
C ARG A 33 0.15 -6.74 6.23
N VAL A 34 -1.02 -7.26 5.87
CA VAL A 34 -1.14 -8.60 5.27
C VAL A 34 -0.44 -8.66 3.92
N LEU A 35 -0.63 -7.66 3.05
CA LEU A 35 0.01 -7.63 1.74
C LEU A 35 1.53 -7.54 1.84
N THR A 36 2.06 -6.77 2.80
CA THR A 36 3.50 -6.74 3.08
C THR A 36 4.03 -8.08 3.58
N ALA A 37 3.24 -8.87 4.29
CA ALA A 37 3.66 -10.19 4.78
C ALA A 37 3.65 -11.29 3.70
N MET A 38 3.04 -11.04 2.54
CA MET A 38 2.91 -12.02 1.45
C MET A 38 4.01 -11.92 0.39
N THR A 39 4.87 -10.90 0.44
CA THR A 39 5.89 -10.60 -0.58
C THR A 39 7.20 -10.24 0.10
#